data_AF-A0AA40FXV7-F1
#
_entry.id   AF-A0AA40FXV7-F1
#
_cell.length_a   1.000
_cell.length_b   1.000
_cell.length_c   1.000
_cell.angle_alpha   90.00
_cell.angle_beta   90.00
_cell.angle_gamma   90.00
#
_symmetry.space_group_name_H-M   'P 1'
#
loop_
_entity.id
_entity.type
_entity.pdbx_description
1 polymer ?
#
loop_
_entity_poly.entity_id
_entity_poly.type
_entity_poly.pdbx_seq_one_letter_code
_entity_poly.pdbx_strand_id
1 'polypeptide(L)'
;MEDGENKADVGLDKEKKSYAGIPEAEFVDDVDAFMARPENESADKVLQTLDENHGKYKFMEYNLFNKRKRLKAQIPDLERSLDMIKKLQQEKNESKELETQFLLSEQVYAKAVIPPTDKVCLWLGANVMLEYTLDDAQDMLTKNIEAAKRNLGYVEHDLDFVRDQFTTTEVNMARIYNWEVKRRQATKPT
;
A
#
# COMPACT_ATOMS: atom_id res chain seq x y z
N MET A 1 14.11 -5.82 28.48
CA MET A 1 15.15 -5.03 27.80
C MET A 1 14.69 -4.96 26.36
N GLU A 2 14.52 -3.73 25.89
CA GLU A 2 13.70 -3.33 24.74
C GLU A 2 14.22 -3.87 23.41
N ASP A 3 13.34 -4.51 22.64
CA ASP A 3 13.53 -4.76 21.22
C ASP A 3 13.26 -3.45 20.47
N GLY A 4 14.34 -2.73 20.16
CA GLY A 4 14.31 -1.56 19.28
C GLY A 4 14.16 -2.00 17.83
N GLU A 5 12.92 -2.02 17.33
CA GLU A 5 12.65 -2.03 15.89
C GLU A 5 13.12 -0.72 15.28
N ASN A 6 14.25 -0.80 14.58
CA ASN A 6 14.84 0.25 13.79
C ASN A 6 13.91 0.57 12.60
N LYS A 7 12.99 1.51 12.79
CA LYS A 7 12.20 2.12 11.70
C LYS A 7 13.19 2.73 10.71
N ALA A 8 13.38 2.07 9.57
CA ALA A 8 14.07 2.64 8.43
C ALA A 8 13.33 3.93 8.04
N ASP A 9 13.98 5.07 8.30
CA ASP A 9 13.59 6.39 7.83
C ASP A 9 13.67 6.37 6.30
N VAL A 10 12.56 6.00 5.66
CA VAL A 10 12.40 6.13 4.22
C VAL A 10 12.33 7.62 3.97
N GLY A 11 13.44 8.20 3.51
CA GLY A 11 13.56 9.60 3.12
C GLY A 11 12.47 10.00 2.14
N LEU A 12 11.34 10.40 2.68
CA LEU A 12 10.22 11.01 1.98
C LEU A 12 10.56 12.50 1.91
N ASP A 13 11.00 12.94 0.74
CA ASP A 13 11.15 14.37 0.42
C ASP A 13 9.88 15.11 0.87
N LYS A 14 10.01 15.90 1.94
CA LYS A 14 8.92 16.63 2.60
C LYS A 14 8.26 17.71 1.72
N GLU A 15 8.63 17.82 0.45
CA GLU A 15 8.25 18.94 -0.44
C GLU A 15 7.44 18.54 -1.67
N LYS A 16 7.01 17.28 -1.82
CA LYS A 16 5.93 16.93 -2.77
C LYS A 16 4.76 16.34 -2.03
N LYS A 17 3.86 17.24 -1.58
CA LYS A 17 2.49 16.99 -1.12
C LYS A 17 1.63 16.34 -2.22
N SER A 18 2.03 15.17 -2.70
CA SER A 18 1.21 14.38 -3.60
C SER A 18 1.01 13.04 -2.92
N TYR A 19 0.17 13.05 -1.87
CA TYR A 19 -0.43 11.87 -1.26
C TYR A 19 -1.31 11.14 -2.28
N ALA A 20 -0.73 10.66 -3.38
CA ALA A 20 -1.41 10.01 -4.50
C ALA A 20 -2.72 10.68 -5.00
N GLY A 21 -2.88 12.00 -4.84
CA GLY A 21 -4.11 12.73 -5.18
C GLY A 21 -5.26 12.63 -4.14
N ILE A 22 -4.96 12.22 -2.89
CA ILE A 22 -5.90 12.25 -1.76
C ILE A 22 -6.18 13.72 -1.39
N PRO A 23 -7.45 14.17 -1.41
CA PRO A 23 -7.81 15.50 -0.95
C PRO A 23 -7.47 15.70 0.53
N GLU A 24 -7.06 16.91 0.90
CA GLU A 24 -6.84 17.26 2.31
C GLU A 24 -8.14 17.79 2.91
N ALA A 25 -8.55 17.27 4.06
CA ALA A 25 -9.72 17.69 4.81
C ALA A 25 -9.38 18.95 5.64
N GLU A 26 -10.14 20.02 5.44
CA GLU A 26 -10.03 21.21 6.27
C GLU A 26 -10.61 20.94 7.66
N PHE A 27 -9.80 21.05 8.71
CA PHE A 27 -10.31 20.94 10.07
C PHE A 27 -11.10 22.19 10.47
N VAL A 28 -12.34 22.00 10.93
CA VAL A 28 -13.24 23.10 11.29
C VAL A 28 -13.17 23.36 12.79
N ASP A 29 -12.29 24.28 13.20
CA ASP A 29 -12.16 24.71 14.61
C ASP A 29 -13.31 25.61 15.06
N ASP A 30 -13.60 26.66 14.30
CA ASP A 30 -14.73 27.56 14.55
C ASP A 30 -15.85 27.25 13.56
N VAL A 31 -16.85 26.50 14.05
CA VAL A 31 -18.01 26.08 13.25
C VAL A 31 -18.88 27.28 12.86
N ASP A 32 -18.95 28.32 13.68
CA ASP A 32 -19.73 29.52 13.39
C ASP A 32 -19.09 30.33 12.25
N ALA A 33 -17.77 30.53 12.30
CA ALA A 33 -17.03 31.20 11.22
C ALA A 33 -17.03 30.38 9.92
N PHE A 34 -16.97 29.04 10.04
CA PHE A 34 -17.06 28.15 8.89
C PHE A 34 -18.44 28.21 8.23
N MET A 35 -19.52 28.11 9.00
CA MET A 35 -20.89 28.21 8.49
C MET A 35 -21.25 29.61 7.98
N ALA A 36 -20.52 30.66 8.40
CA ALA A 36 -20.69 32.02 7.88
C ALA A 36 -20.10 32.24 6.47
N ARG A 37 -19.36 31.27 5.92
CA ARG A 37 -18.82 31.34 4.55
C ARG A 37 -19.96 31.33 3.52
N PRO A 38 -19.84 32.12 2.42
CA PRO A 38 -20.89 32.19 1.40
C PRO A 38 -21.14 30.85 0.69
N GLU A 39 -20.17 29.93 0.73
CA GLU A 39 -20.26 28.58 0.17
C GLU A 39 -21.11 27.63 1.03
N ASN A 40 -21.24 27.92 2.33
CA ASN A 40 -21.90 27.07 3.32
C ASN A 40 -23.35 27.53 3.56
N GLU A 41 -24.19 27.44 2.53
CA GLU A 41 -25.57 27.94 2.54
C GLU A 41 -26.47 27.27 3.61
N SER A 42 -26.30 25.97 3.87
CA SER A 42 -27.07 25.25 4.89
C SER A 42 -26.26 24.11 5.52
N ALA A 43 -26.56 23.81 6.79
CA ALA A 43 -25.94 22.68 7.50
C ALA A 43 -26.17 21.36 6.75
N ASP A 44 -27.37 21.14 6.20
CA ASP A 44 -27.67 19.94 5.41
C ASP A 44 -26.77 19.81 4.18
N LYS A 45 -26.53 20.90 3.44
CA LYS A 45 -25.64 20.89 2.26
C LYS A 45 -24.19 20.59 2.64
N VAL A 46 -23.70 21.22 3.72
CA VAL A 46 -22.35 20.99 4.23
C VAL A 46 -22.18 19.55 4.71
N LEU A 47 -23.16 19.01 5.45
CA LEU A 47 -23.16 17.62 5.90
C LEU A 47 -23.18 16.66 4.70
N GLN A 48 -23.94 16.96 3.65
CA GLN A 48 -23.95 16.17 2.42
C GLN A 48 -22.58 16.17 1.73
N THR A 49 -21.91 17.33 1.60
CA THR A 49 -20.56 17.41 1.03
C THR A 49 -19.53 16.65 1.87
N LEU A 50 -19.62 16.72 3.19
CA LEU A 50 -18.73 15.97 4.07
C LEU A 50 -18.97 14.45 3.98
N ASP A 51 -20.23 14.02 3.86
CA ASP A 51 -20.58 12.61 3.64
C ASP A 51 -20.05 12.08 2.30
N GLU A 52 -20.15 12.89 1.23
CA GLU A 52 -19.54 12.56 -0.07
C GLU A 52 -18.01 12.41 0.03
N ASN A 53 -17.34 13.32 0.76
CA ASN A 53 -15.90 13.26 0.97
C ASN A 53 -15.51 12.07 1.85
N HIS A 54 -16.29 11.75 2.89
CA HIS A 54 -16.12 10.55 3.72
C HIS A 54 -16.21 9.27 2.87
N GLY A 55 -17.20 9.19 1.99
CA GLY A 55 -17.33 8.09 1.03
C GLY A 55 -16.12 7.95 0.10
N LYS A 56 -15.57 9.06 -0.38
CA LYS A 56 -14.33 9.07 -1.20
C LYS A 56 -13.14 8.55 -0.40
N TYR A 57 -12.90 9.05 0.82
CA TYR A 57 -11.79 8.59 1.65
C TYR A 57 -11.89 7.10 1.95
N LYS A 58 -13.09 6.60 2.27
CA LYS A 58 -13.34 5.16 2.48
C LYS A 58 -12.98 4.32 1.25
N PHE A 59 -13.37 4.79 0.06
CA PHE A 59 -13.01 4.11 -1.19
C PHE A 59 -11.49 4.12 -1.44
N MET A 60 -10.82 5.25 -1.18
CA MET A 60 -9.37 5.36 -1.30
C MET A 60 -8.64 4.44 -0.31
N GLU A 61 -9.08 4.41 0.95
CA GLU A 61 -8.54 3.50 1.97
C GLU A 61 -8.63 2.04 1.52
N TYR A 62 -9.81 1.62 1.02
CA TYR A 62 -10.03 0.26 0.54
C TYR A 62 -9.06 -0.11 -0.60
N ASN A 63 -8.86 0.79 -1.56
CA ASN A 63 -7.93 0.56 -2.68
C ASN A 63 -6.48 0.45 -2.21
N LEU A 64 -6.04 1.37 -1.35
CA LEU A 64 -4.69 1.36 -0.81
C LEU A 64 -4.45 0.12 0.07
N PHE A 65 -5.44 -0.29 0.86
CA PHE A 65 -5.38 -1.49 1.69
C PHE A 65 -5.18 -2.74 0.83
N ASN A 66 -5.93 -2.87 -0.26
CA ASN A 66 -5.79 -3.99 -1.18
C ASN A 66 -4.43 -4.00 -1.89
N LYS A 67 -3.93 -2.82 -2.29
CA LYS A 67 -2.59 -2.68 -2.86
C LYS A 67 -1.51 -3.09 -1.88
N ARG A 68 -1.60 -2.66 -0.61
CA ARG A 68 -0.71 -3.08 0.48
C ARG A 68 -0.73 -4.59 0.66
N LYS A 69 -1.92 -5.19 0.73
CA LYS A 69 -2.09 -6.65 0.89
C LYS A 69 -1.41 -7.41 -0.25
N ARG A 70 -1.59 -6.96 -1.49
CA ARG A 70 -0.94 -7.57 -2.66
C ARG A 70 0.59 -7.48 -2.58
N LEU A 71 1.12 -6.30 -2.25
CA LEU A 71 2.57 -6.10 -2.12
C LEU A 71 3.16 -6.96 -0.99
N LYS A 72 2.49 -7.05 0.17
CA LYS A 72 2.92 -7.90 1.30
C LYS A 72 2.92 -9.39 0.96
N ALA A 73 2.05 -9.84 0.05
CA ALA A 73 2.07 -11.21 -0.46
C ALA A 73 3.16 -11.43 -1.52
N GLN A 74 3.38 -10.45 -2.41
CA GLN A 74 4.34 -10.57 -3.52
C GLN A 74 5.81 -10.51 -3.07
N ILE A 75 6.14 -9.71 -2.06
CA ILE A 75 7.54 -9.54 -1.61
C ILE A 75 8.17 -10.87 -1.17
N PRO A 76 7.54 -11.68 -0.29
CA PRO A 76 8.09 -12.98 0.10
C PRO A 76 8.28 -13.96 -1.06
N ASP A 77 7.40 -13.94 -2.05
CA ASP A 77 7.50 -14.81 -3.23
C ASP A 77 8.67 -14.42 -4.13
N LEU A 78 8.95 -13.11 -4.25
CA LEU A 78 10.14 -12.60 -4.94
C LEU A 78 11.42 -12.95 -4.17
N GLU A 79 11.41 -12.83 -2.84
CA GLU A 79 12.54 -13.18 -1.97
C GLU A 79 12.88 -14.68 -2.05
N ARG A 80 11.87 -15.56 -2.02
CA ARG A 80 12.06 -17.01 -2.24
C ARG A 80 12.66 -17.31 -3.61
N SER A 81 12.21 -16.60 -4.65
CA SER A 81 12.73 -16.76 -6.01
C SER A 81 14.20 -16.34 -6.09
N LEU A 82 14.57 -15.25 -5.41
CA LEU A 82 15.95 -14.78 -5.29
C LEU A 82 16.83 -15.79 -4.54
N ASP A 83 16.33 -16.36 -3.44
CA ASP A 83 17.05 -17.37 -2.67
C ASP A 83 17.30 -18.65 -3.49
N MET A 84 16.34 -19.05 -4.33
CA MET A 84 16.53 -20.17 -5.25
C MET A 84 17.63 -19.88 -6.29
N ILE A 85 17.69 -18.67 -6.84
CA ILE A 85 18.74 -18.28 -7.79
C ILE A 85 20.12 -18.30 -7.12
N LYS A 86 20.23 -17.77 -5.90
CA LYS A 86 21.47 -17.85 -5.11
C LYS A 86 21.89 -19.29 -4.86
N LYS A 87 20.94 -20.16 -4.56
CA LYS A 87 21.20 -21.60 -4.40
C LYS A 87 21.73 -22.22 -5.70
N LEU A 88 21.12 -21.92 -6.86
CA LEU A 88 21.61 -22.39 -8.16
C LEU A 88 23.01 -21.86 -8.48
N GLN A 89 23.32 -20.59 -8.18
CA GLN A 89 24.67 -20.04 -8.33
C GLN A 89 25.69 -20.77 -7.45
N GLN A 90 25.34 -21.09 -6.20
CA GLN A 90 26.22 -21.84 -5.32
C GLN A 90 26.51 -23.25 -5.87
N GLU A 91 25.47 -23.99 -6.27
CA GLU A 91 25.64 -25.34 -6.83
C GLU A 91 26.45 -25.31 -8.13
N LYS A 92 26.27 -24.27 -8.96
CA LYS A 92 27.10 -24.03 -10.15
C LYS A 92 28.58 -23.86 -9.79
N ASN A 93 28.88 -23.01 -8.81
CA ASN A 93 30.26 -22.75 -8.37
C ASN A 93 30.93 -24.00 -7.76
N GLU A 94 30.15 -24.83 -7.07
CA GLU A 94 30.62 -26.09 -6.49
C GLU A 94 30.60 -27.26 -7.51
N SER A 95 30.13 -27.03 -8.74
CA SER A 95 29.94 -28.05 -9.79
C SER A 95 29.15 -29.28 -9.31
N LYS A 96 28.13 -29.04 -8.49
CA LYS A 96 27.28 -30.07 -7.88
C LYS A 96 25.96 -30.19 -8.61
N GLU A 97 25.47 -31.42 -8.70
CA GLU A 97 24.13 -31.72 -9.17
C GLU A 97 23.13 -31.53 -8.03
N LEU A 98 22.01 -30.85 -8.32
CA LEU A 98 20.94 -30.62 -7.36
C LEU A 98 19.82 -31.63 -7.58
N GLU A 99 19.66 -32.60 -6.66
CA GLU A 99 18.48 -33.46 -6.65
C GLU A 99 17.30 -32.69 -6.05
N THR A 100 16.20 -32.59 -6.80
CA THR A 100 14.98 -31.90 -6.38
C THR A 100 13.73 -32.64 -6.83
N GLN A 101 12.59 -32.21 -6.30
CA GLN A 101 11.27 -32.71 -6.72
C GLN A 101 10.59 -31.62 -7.53
N PHE A 102 10.48 -31.82 -8.83
CA PHE A 102 9.83 -30.90 -9.75
C PHE A 102 8.31 -31.04 -9.66
N LEU A 103 7.61 -29.91 -9.54
CA LEU A 103 6.15 -29.87 -9.51
C LEU A 103 5.59 -30.00 -10.93
N LEU A 104 4.88 -31.09 -11.20
CA LEU A 104 4.18 -31.32 -12.47
C LEU A 104 2.72 -30.85 -12.40
N SER A 105 2.09 -31.02 -11.23
CA SER A 105 0.74 -30.58 -10.90
C SER A 105 0.62 -30.38 -9.38
N GLU A 106 -0.48 -29.81 -8.88
CA GLU A 106 -0.65 -29.37 -7.49
C GLU A 106 -0.35 -30.45 -6.42
N GLN A 107 -0.45 -31.73 -6.78
CA GLN A 107 -0.14 -32.87 -5.90
C GLN A 107 0.76 -33.92 -6.57
N VAL A 108 1.39 -33.60 -7.70
CA VAL A 108 2.20 -34.54 -8.48
C VAL A 108 3.61 -33.98 -8.62
N TYR A 109 4.56 -34.70 -8.02
CA TYR A 109 5.97 -34.35 -8.02
C TYR A 109 6.79 -35.43 -8.71
N ALA A 110 7.77 -35.04 -9.51
CA ALA A 110 8.74 -35.94 -10.12
C ALA A 110 10.13 -35.65 -9.58
N LYS A 111 10.87 -36.71 -9.21
CA LYS A 111 12.29 -36.56 -8.85
C LYS A 111 13.08 -36.19 -10.10
N ALA A 112 13.90 -35.15 -9.99
CA ALA A 112 14.73 -34.64 -11.06
C ALA A 112 16.11 -34.26 -10.52
N VAL A 113 17.12 -34.40 -11.36
CA VAL A 113 18.49 -33.98 -11.06
C VAL A 113 18.80 -32.81 -11.98
N ILE A 114 19.15 -31.66 -11.40
CA ILE A 114 19.49 -30.45 -12.13
C ILE A 114 21.02 -30.37 -12.21
N PRO A 115 21.63 -30.45 -13.40
CA PRO A 115 23.06 -30.23 -13.56
C PRO A 115 23.41 -28.76 -13.29
N PRO A 116 24.68 -28.41 -13.05
CA PRO A 116 25.13 -27.03 -12.97
C PRO A 116 24.66 -26.19 -14.17
N THR A 117 23.76 -25.23 -13.94
CA THR A 117 23.21 -24.35 -14.98
C THR A 117 23.67 -22.91 -14.78
N ASP A 118 23.68 -22.15 -15.88
CA ASP A 118 24.03 -20.72 -15.89
C ASP A 118 22.83 -19.81 -16.12
N LYS A 119 21.68 -20.40 -16.46
CA LYS A 119 20.52 -19.67 -16.96
C LYS A 119 19.23 -20.14 -16.32
N VAL A 120 18.30 -19.20 -16.20
CA VAL A 120 16.96 -19.41 -15.64
C VAL A 120 15.93 -18.71 -16.51
N CYS A 121 14.72 -19.27 -16.57
CA CYS A 121 13.60 -18.67 -17.27
C CYS A 121 12.68 -17.96 -16.29
N LEU A 122 12.47 -16.66 -16.49
CA LEU A 122 11.58 -15.84 -15.66
C LEU A 122 10.33 -15.44 -16.43
N TRP A 123 9.19 -15.51 -15.75
CA TRP A 123 7.91 -15.04 -16.29
C TRP A 123 7.73 -13.56 -15.98
N LEU A 124 7.63 -12.73 -17.01
CA LEU A 124 7.48 -11.28 -16.87
C LEU A 124 6.01 -10.81 -16.88
N GLY A 125 5.09 -11.75 -17.11
CA GLY A 125 3.67 -11.47 -17.31
C GLY A 125 3.31 -11.33 -18.79
N ALA A 126 2.03 -11.02 -19.06
CA ALA A 126 1.48 -10.88 -20.41
C ALA A 126 1.82 -12.04 -21.37
N ASN A 127 1.89 -13.27 -20.84
CA ASN A 127 2.28 -14.48 -21.59
C ASN A 127 3.71 -14.48 -22.13
N VAL A 128 4.62 -13.74 -21.49
CA VAL A 128 6.03 -13.63 -21.89
C VAL A 128 6.96 -14.26 -20.84
N MET A 129 7.79 -15.19 -21.31
CA MET A 129 8.92 -15.77 -20.58
C MET A 129 10.22 -15.35 -21.26
N LEU A 130 11.23 -14.97 -20.48
CA LEU A 130 12.57 -14.70 -20.99
C LEU A 130 13.62 -15.49 -20.21
N GLU A 131 14.65 -15.92 -20.94
CA GLU A 131 15.84 -16.54 -20.39
C GLU A 131 16.81 -15.45 -19.92
N TYR A 132 17.31 -15.59 -18.69
CA TYR A 132 18.29 -14.72 -18.07
C TYR A 132 19.48 -15.54 -17.58
N THR A 133 20.65 -14.92 -17.53
CA THR A 133 21.75 -15.47 -16.73
C THR A 133 21.40 -15.42 -15.25
N LEU A 134 22.04 -16.26 -14.42
CA LEU A 134 21.80 -16.24 -12.98
C LEU A 134 22.08 -14.85 -12.37
N ASP A 135 23.11 -14.16 -12.86
CA ASP A 135 23.50 -12.84 -12.37
C ASP A 135 22.49 -11.75 -12.77
N ASP A 136 22.05 -11.74 -14.03
CA ASP A 136 21.02 -10.80 -14.50
C ASP A 136 19.69 -11.03 -13.78
N ALA A 137 19.32 -12.30 -13.54
CA ALA A 137 18.12 -12.67 -12.81
C ALA A 137 18.17 -12.20 -11.36
N GLN A 138 19.32 -12.35 -10.69
CA GLN A 138 19.55 -11.87 -9.34
C GLN A 138 19.41 -10.35 -9.26
N ASP A 139 20.03 -9.62 -10.18
CA ASP A 139 19.97 -8.16 -10.24
C ASP A 139 18.55 -7.66 -10.52
N MET A 140 17.85 -8.30 -11.47
CA MET A 140 16.47 -7.96 -11.80
C MET A 140 15.54 -8.15 -10.60
N LEU A 141 15.63 -9.30 -9.91
CA LEU A 141 14.79 -9.59 -8.75
C LEU A 141 15.13 -8.69 -7.57
N THR A 142 16.40 -8.39 -7.33
CA THR A 142 16.82 -7.47 -6.27
C THR A 142 16.24 -6.08 -6.49
N LYS A 143 16.37 -5.53 -7.71
CA LYS A 143 15.76 -4.24 -8.09
C LYS A 143 14.24 -4.27 -7.94
N ASN A 144 13.59 -5.37 -8.31
CA ASN A 144 12.14 -5.51 -8.18
C ASN A 144 11.69 -5.58 -6.72
N ILE A 145 12.41 -6.29 -5.86
CA ILE A 145 12.16 -6.34 -4.41
C ILE A 145 12.33 -4.95 -3.78
N GLU A 146 13.39 -4.23 -4.11
CA GLU A 146 13.61 -2.86 -3.63
C GLU A 146 12.48 -1.92 -4.06
N ALA A 147 12.08 -1.99 -5.33
CA ALA A 147 10.95 -1.21 -5.86
C ALA A 147 9.64 -1.58 -5.16
N ALA A 148 9.37 -2.86 -4.94
CA ALA A 148 8.19 -3.34 -4.23
C ALA A 148 8.16 -2.89 -2.76
N LYS A 149 9.30 -2.96 -2.05
CA LYS A 149 9.44 -2.48 -0.67
C LYS A 149 9.27 -0.96 -0.57
N ARG A 150 9.84 -0.20 -1.52
CA ARG A 150 9.65 1.25 -1.59
C ARG A 150 8.19 1.61 -1.84
N ASN A 151 7.55 0.93 -2.80
CA ASN A 151 6.13 1.11 -3.09
C ASN A 151 5.24 0.74 -1.90
N LEU A 152 5.61 -0.29 -1.12
CA LEU A 152 4.91 -0.65 0.11
C LEU A 152 4.98 0.50 1.12
N GLY A 153 6.16 1.09 1.33
CA GLY A 153 6.34 2.24 2.21
C GLY A 153 5.49 3.45 1.78
N TYR A 154 5.44 3.78 0.49
CA TYR A 154 4.57 4.84 -0.01
C TYR A 154 3.09 4.56 0.26
N VAL A 155 2.63 3.33 0.01
CA VAL A 155 1.23 2.95 0.25
C VAL A 155 0.88 2.97 1.74
N GLU A 156 1.81 2.61 2.62
CA GLU A 156 1.60 2.69 4.08
C GLU A 156 1.50 4.14 4.55
N HIS A 157 2.37 5.02 4.05
CA HIS A 157 2.28 6.46 4.33
C HIS A 157 0.97 7.09 3.80
N ASP A 158 0.55 6.74 2.58
CA ASP A 158 -0.72 7.23 2.02
C ASP A 158 -1.92 6.70 2.81
N LEU A 159 -1.88 5.45 3.30
CA LEU A 159 -2.93 4.89 4.17
C LEU A 159 -3.06 5.66 5.48
N ASP A 160 -1.95 6.00 6.11
CA ASP A 160 -1.96 6.77 7.36
C ASP A 160 -2.53 8.17 7.10
N PHE A 161 -2.15 8.82 5.99
CA PHE A 161 -2.75 10.10 5.61
C PHE A 161 -4.26 10.00 5.36
N VAL A 162 -4.75 9.00 4.62
CA VAL A 162 -6.21 8.81 4.40
C VAL A 162 -6.94 8.62 5.72
N ARG A 163 -6.36 7.90 6.67
CA ARG A 163 -6.98 7.70 8.00
C ARG A 163 -7.11 9.01 8.76
N ASP A 164 -6.08 9.85 8.74
CA ASP A 164 -6.14 11.17 9.36
C ASP A 164 -7.22 12.05 8.70
N GLN A 165 -7.32 12.03 7.37
CA GLN A 165 -8.36 12.79 6.64
C GLN A 165 -9.76 12.26 6.94
N PHE A 166 -9.89 10.94 7.05
CA PHE A 166 -11.15 10.27 7.40
C PHE A 166 -11.60 10.69 8.80
N THR A 167 -10.74 10.59 9.81
CA THR A 167 -11.05 11.01 11.19
C THR A 167 -11.35 12.51 11.27
N THR A 168 -10.59 13.35 10.58
CA THR A 168 -10.83 14.81 10.53
C THR A 168 -12.22 15.11 9.98
N THR A 169 -12.62 14.43 8.91
CA THR A 169 -13.95 14.57 8.31
C THR A 169 -15.06 14.12 9.26
N GLU A 170 -14.88 13.01 9.98
CA GLU A 170 -15.86 12.53 10.97
C GLU A 170 -16.05 13.51 12.13
N VAL A 171 -14.95 14.08 12.64
CA VAL A 171 -15.01 15.10 13.69
C VAL A 171 -15.74 16.35 13.20
N ASN A 172 -15.46 16.80 11.97
CA ASN A 172 -16.15 17.95 11.37
C ASN A 172 -17.66 17.69 11.21
N MET A 173 -18.05 16.51 10.72
CA MET A 173 -19.46 16.11 10.59
C MET A 173 -20.18 16.16 11.95
N ALA A 174 -19.55 15.60 13.00
CA ALA A 174 -20.11 15.63 14.36
C ALA A 174 -20.22 17.05 14.91
N ARG A 175 -19.22 17.90 14.67
CA ARG A 175 -19.23 19.33 15.08
C ARG A 175 -20.37 20.10 14.44
N ILE A 176 -20.57 19.94 13.13
CA ILE A 176 -21.62 20.62 12.37
C ILE A 176 -23.01 20.12 12.77
N TYR A 177 -23.16 18.80 12.97
CA TYR A 177 -24.40 18.22 13.47
C TYR A 177 -24.77 18.80 14.85
N ASN A 178 -23.81 18.85 15.78
CA ASN A 178 -24.03 19.43 17.11
C ASN A 178 -24.38 20.92 17.04
N TRP A 179 -23.73 21.68 16.16
CA TRP A 179 -24.06 23.09 15.92
C TRP A 179 -25.50 23.26 15.43
N GLU A 180 -25.93 22.44 14.47
CA GLU A 180 -27.28 22.50 13.94
C GLU A 180 -28.34 22.16 15.00
N VAL A 181 -28.10 21.14 15.81
CA VAL A 181 -28.99 20.76 16.92
C VAL A 181 -29.13 21.91 17.92
N LYS A 182 -28.02 22.56 18.31
CA LYS A 182 -28.05 23.74 19.20
C LYS A 182 -28.88 24.88 18.61
N ARG A 183 -28.71 25.17 17.32
CA ARG A 183 -29.50 26.20 16.62
C ARG A 183 -30.98 25.87 16.62
N ARG A 184 -31.36 24.62 16.28
CA ARG A 184 -32.75 24.16 16.27
C ARG A 184 -33.41 24.23 17.65
N GLN A 185 -32.67 23.93 18.72
CA GLN A 185 -33.14 24.05 20.11
C GLN A 185 -33.36 25.52 20.51
N ALA A 186 -32.45 26.42 20.13
CA ALA A 186 -32.58 27.86 20.40
C ALA A 186 -33.75 28.52 19.65
N THR A 187 -34.14 28.00 18.48
CA THR A 187 -35.26 28.53 17.69
C THR A 187 -36.63 27.96 18.06
N LYS A 188 -36.71 26.93 18.91
CA LYS A 188 -37.99 26.42 19.41
C LYS A 188 -38.43 27.28 20.61
N PRO A 189 -39.51 28.08 20.50
CA PRO A 189 -40.04 28.79 21.67
C PRO A 189 -40.67 27.77 22.63
N THR A 190 -40.32 27.88 23.91
CA THR A 190 -41.03 27.24 25.04
C THR A 190 -42.51 27.56 25.03
#